data_AF-A0A924VSE1-F1
#
_entry.id   AF-A0A924VSE1-F1
#
_cell.length_a   1.000
_cell.length_b   1.000
_cell.length_c   1.000
_cell.angle_alpha   90.00
_cell.angle_beta   90.00
_cell.angle_gamma   90.00
#
_symmetry.space_group_name_H-M   'P 1'
#
loop_
_entity.id
_entity.type
_entity.pdbx_description
1 polymer ?
#
loop_
_entity_poly.entity_id
_entity_poly.type
_entity_poly.pdbx_seq_one_letter_code
_entity_poly.pdbx_strand_id
1 'polypeptide(L)'
;MLNTVLDWANARELAGFSRQLLGVRYRSGDEQPTDGTPDDADWLVLTDTNRLRKLAFQQVGDLPRATWPELQGVPQQLCLGFTVPSQAE
;
A
#
# COMPACT_ATOMS: atom_id res chain seq x y z
N MET A 1 -18.27 0.08 2.59
CA MET A 1 -17.44 -0.13 1.38
C MET A 1 -16.18 -0.87 1.81
N LEU A 2 -15.83 -1.95 1.10
CA LEU A 2 -14.66 -2.80 1.40
C LEU A 2 -13.43 -2.24 0.67
N ASN A 3 -12.26 -2.32 1.29
CA ASN A 3 -10.98 -1.95 0.66
C ASN A 3 -9.97 -3.06 0.96
N THR A 4 -9.11 -3.39 0.00
CA THR A 4 -7.97 -4.26 0.27
C THR A 4 -6.93 -3.46 1.06
N VAL A 5 -6.50 -4.02 2.19
CA VAL A 5 -5.55 -3.39 3.11
C VAL A 5 -4.28 -4.23 3.14
N LEU A 6 -3.13 -3.58 3.05
CA LEU A 6 -1.81 -4.20 3.16
C LEU A 6 -1.17 -3.80 4.49
N ASP A 7 -0.93 -4.78 5.35
CA ASP A 7 -0.17 -4.58 6.58
C ASP A 7 1.32 -4.45 6.24
N TRP A 8 2.02 -3.51 6.88
CA TRP A 8 3.46 -3.38 6.75
C TRP A 8 4.09 -2.70 7.97
N ALA A 9 5.35 -3.03 8.25
CA ALA A 9 6.13 -2.40 9.32
C ALA A 9 6.54 -0.94 9.01
N ASN A 10 6.36 -0.49 7.77
CA ASN A 10 6.51 0.91 7.37
C ASN A 10 5.44 1.26 6.32
N ALA A 11 4.20 1.47 6.78
CA ALA A 11 3.05 1.69 5.89
C ALA A 11 3.25 2.91 4.97
N ARG A 12 3.91 3.97 5.45
CA ARG A 12 4.21 5.17 4.66
C ARG A 12 5.08 4.86 3.45
N GLU A 13 6.15 4.09 3.64
CA GLU A 13 7.07 3.70 2.57
C GLU A 13 6.34 2.86 1.50
N LEU A 14 5.60 1.83 1.93
CA LEU A 14 4.87 0.96 1.01
C LEU A 14 3.77 1.72 0.25
N ALA A 15 3.06 2.62 0.93
CA ALA A 15 2.06 3.47 0.30
C ALA A 15 2.68 4.46 -0.70
N GLY A 16 3.84 5.04 -0.37
CA GLY A 16 4.58 5.96 -1.23
C GLY A 16 5.07 5.29 -2.51
N PHE A 17 5.67 4.11 -2.37
CA PHE A 17 6.06 3.26 -3.50
C PHE A 17 4.84 2.91 -4.37
N SER A 18 3.77 2.39 -3.75
CA SER A 18 2.55 1.98 -4.46
C SER A 18 1.87 3.15 -5.19
N ARG A 19 1.88 4.35 -4.58
CA ARG A 19 1.37 5.58 -5.19
C ARG A 19 2.09 5.90 -6.48
N GLN A 20 3.43 5.85 -6.46
CA GLN A 20 4.26 6.14 -7.62
C GLN A 20 4.11 5.06 -8.69
N LEU A 21 4.16 3.78 -8.30
CA LEU A 21 4.03 2.63 -9.21
C LEU A 21 2.69 2.64 -9.96
N LEU A 22 1.59 2.94 -9.27
CA LEU A 22 0.24 2.86 -9.83
C LEU A 22 -0.28 4.20 -10.39
N GLY A 23 0.48 5.28 -10.26
CA GLY A 23 0.05 6.62 -10.71
C GLY A 23 -1.19 7.16 -9.98
N VAL A 24 -1.44 6.71 -8.75
CA VAL A 24 -2.59 7.12 -7.92
C VAL A 24 -2.19 8.21 -6.92
N ARG A 25 -3.13 8.65 -6.08
CA ARG A 25 -2.92 9.75 -5.11
C ARG A 25 -3.29 9.32 -3.71
N TYR A 26 -2.75 9.97 -2.69
CA TYR A 26 -3.28 9.86 -1.34
C TYR A 26 -4.73 10.36 -1.29
N ARG A 27 -5.55 9.74 -0.43
CA ARG A 27 -6.80 10.34 0.03
C ARG A 27 -6.46 11.66 0.72
N SER A 28 -7.28 12.69 0.52
CA SER A 28 -7.08 13.98 1.18
C SER A 28 -6.96 13.80 2.70
N GLY A 29 -5.89 14.34 3.29
CA GLY A 29 -5.53 14.21 4.70
C GLY A 29 -4.51 13.12 4.99
N ASP A 30 -4.23 12.21 4.04
CA ASP A 30 -3.21 11.16 4.19
C ASP A 30 -1.85 11.57 3.59
N GLU A 31 -1.75 12.77 3.01
CA GLU A 31 -0.49 13.32 2.53
C GLU A 31 0.53 13.46 3.67
N GLN A 32 1.81 13.31 3.33
CA GLN A 32 2.88 13.56 4.29
C GLN A 32 2.84 15.02 4.75
N PRO A 33 2.96 15.30 6.05
CA PRO A 33 3.02 16.66 6.55
C PRO A 33 4.19 17.45 5.94
N THR A 34 3.97 18.74 5.68
CA THR A 34 4.98 19.63 5.07
C THR A 34 5.46 20.74 6.00
N ASP A 35 4.82 20.86 7.16
CA ASP A 35 5.08 21.88 8.18
C ASP A 35 6.08 21.42 9.26
N GLY A 36 6.72 20.26 9.05
CA GLY A 36 7.67 19.68 10.00
C GLY A 36 7.03 18.93 11.15
N THR A 37 5.70 18.78 11.16
CA THR A 37 5.05 17.86 12.11
C THR A 37 5.45 16.41 11.82
N PRO A 38 5.60 15.56 12.86
CA PRO A 38 5.88 14.15 12.66
C PRO A 38 4.80 13.47 11.81
N ASP A 39 5.23 12.56 10.94
CA ASP A 39 4.30 11.71 10.20
C ASP A 39 3.93 10.49 11.05
N ASP A 40 2.83 10.60 11.79
CA ASP A 40 2.30 9.59 12.70
C ASP A 40 1.19 8.74 12.08
N ALA A 41 1.04 8.80 10.75
CA ALA A 41 -0.01 8.08 10.04
C ALA A 41 0.17 6.55 10.15
N ASP A 42 -0.76 5.89 10.84
CA ASP A 42 -0.84 4.44 10.99
C ASP A 42 -1.77 3.80 9.95
N TRP A 43 -2.55 4.61 9.23
CA TRP A 43 -3.47 4.17 8.19
C TRP A 43 -3.45 5.13 7.00
N LEU A 44 -3.23 4.59 5.81
CA LEU A 44 -3.15 5.37 4.57
C LEU A 44 -4.06 4.80 3.51
N VAL A 45 -4.71 5.66 2.74
CA VAL A 45 -5.57 5.27 1.61
C VAL A 45 -5.09 5.91 0.33
N LEU A 46 -4.98 5.10 -0.73
CA LEU A 46 -4.74 5.58 -2.08
C LEU A 46 -6.04 5.62 -2.88
N THR A 47 -6.23 6.69 -3.65
CA THR A 47 -7.40 6.94 -4.50
C THR A 47 -7.00 7.31 -5.92
N ASP A 48 -7.86 7.02 -6.90
CA ASP A 48 -7.71 7.55 -8.25
C ASP A 48 -8.15 9.02 -8.36
N THR A 49 -8.14 9.55 -9.59
CA THR A 49 -8.56 10.92 -9.90
C THR A 49 -10.03 11.19 -9.57
N ASN A 50 -10.89 10.15 -9.54
CA ASN A 50 -12.30 10.23 -9.16
C ASN A 50 -12.51 10.02 -7.66
N ARG A 51 -11.43 10.01 -6.85
CA ARG A 51 -11.43 9.76 -5.41
C ARG A 51 -11.93 8.36 -5.02
N LEU A 52 -11.97 7.42 -5.96
CA LEU A 52 -12.29 6.03 -5.66
C LEU A 52 -11.08 5.36 -5.02
N ARG A 53 -11.30 4.69 -3.89
CA ARG A 53 -10.26 3.96 -3.14
C ARG A 53 -9.72 2.81 -3.98
N LYS A 54 -8.40 2.65 -4.01
CA LYS A 54 -7.70 1.57 -4.74
C LYS A 54 -7.02 0.60 -3.80
N LEU A 55 -6.25 1.11 -2.84
CA LEU A 55 -5.58 0.33 -1.80
C LEU A 55 -5.55 1.10 -0.49
N ALA A 56 -5.48 0.40 0.62
CA ALA A 56 -5.09 0.95 1.91
C ALA A 56 -3.89 0.22 2.50
N PHE A 57 -3.25 0.87 3.45
CA PHE A 57 -2.03 0.41 4.10
C PHE A 57 -2.19 0.64 5.59
N GLN A 58 -1.86 -0.37 6.38
CA GLN A 58 -1.94 -0.32 7.84
C GLN A 58 -0.54 -0.56 8.42
N GLN A 59 -0.15 0.32 9.33
CA GLN A 59 1.06 0.19 10.11
C GLN A 59 0.86 -0.92 11.14
N VAL A 60 1.76 -1.91 11.14
CA VAL A 60 1.79 -2.96 12.17
C VAL A 60 3.16 -2.98 12.85
N GLY A 61 3.20 -3.46 14.10
CA GLY A 61 4.45 -3.51 14.87
C GLY A 61 5.46 -4.52 14.33
N ASP A 62 4.98 -5.64 13.81
CA ASP A 62 5.80 -6.67 13.19
C ASP A 62 4.98 -7.40 12.10
N LEU A 63 5.65 -7.80 11.02
CA LEU A 63 5.07 -8.58 9.95
C LEU A 63 6.05 -9.70 9.56
N PRO A 64 5.74 -10.97 9.89
CA PRO A 64 6.61 -12.08 9.55
C PRO A 64 6.87 -12.18 8.05
N ARG A 65 8.14 -12.24 7.67
CA ARG A 65 8.53 -12.38 6.26
C ARG A 65 8.06 -13.73 5.71
N ALA A 66 7.36 -13.70 4.59
CA ALA A 66 6.99 -14.91 3.86
C ALA A 66 8.25 -15.69 3.41
N THR A 67 8.22 -17.01 3.54
CA THR A 67 9.29 -17.94 3.14
C THR A 67 8.99 -18.68 1.83
N TRP A 68 7.89 -18.34 1.15
CA TRP A 68 7.57 -18.89 -0.17
C TRP A 68 8.78 -18.75 -1.14
N PRO A 69 9.17 -19.80 -1.90
CA PRO A 69 8.44 -21.04 -2.17
C PRO A 69 8.67 -22.22 -1.22
N GLU A 70 9.26 -21.99 -0.05
CA GLU A 70 9.49 -23.07 0.93
C GLU A 70 8.16 -23.67 1.42
N LEU A 71 8.15 -25.00 1.61
CA LEU A 71 6.98 -25.74 2.10
C LEU A 71 6.73 -25.56 3.60
N GLN A 72 7.74 -25.15 4.35
CA GLN A 72 7.68 -24.90 5.78
C GLN A 72 7.96 -23.42 6.07
N GLY A 73 7.38 -22.88 7.13
CA GLY A 73 7.51 -21.47 7.51
C GLY A 73 6.26 -20.65 7.21
N VAL A 74 6.45 -19.37 6.87
CA VAL A 74 5.34 -18.42 6.66
C VAL A 74 4.92 -18.46 5.19
N PRO A 75 3.70 -18.91 4.87
CA PRO A 75 3.25 -18.95 3.48
C PRO A 75 3.03 -17.54 2.91
N GLN A 76 2.99 -17.43 1.58
CA GLN A 76 2.61 -16.18 0.93
C GLN A 76 1.18 -15.81 1.33
N GLN A 77 1.02 -14.60 1.89
CA GLN A 77 -0.27 -14.13 2.42
C GLN A 77 -1.17 -13.54 1.32
N LEU A 78 -0.57 -12.89 0.33
CA LEU A 78 -1.28 -12.23 -0.76
C LEU A 78 -0.44 -12.22 -2.04
N CYS A 79 -1.11 -12.35 -3.18
CA CYS A 79 -0.61 -11.88 -4.46
C CYS A 79 -1.61 -10.86 -5.00
N LEU A 80 -1.12 -9.71 -5.47
CA LEU A 80 -1.94 -8.66 -6.04
C LEU A 80 -1.52 -8.43 -7.49
N GLY A 81 -2.44 -8.68 -8.41
CA GLY A 81 -2.27 -8.44 -9.83
C GLY A 81 -2.96 -7.16 -10.28
N PHE A 82 -2.34 -6.45 -11.22
CA PHE A 82 -2.93 -5.29 -11.89
C PHE A 82 -3.04 -5.56 -13.38
N THR A 83 -4.11 -5.06 -14.00
CA THR A 83 -4.22 -5.03 -15.46
C THR A 83 -3.58 -3.76 -15.99
N VAL A 84 -2.92 -3.87 -17.14
CA VAL A 84 -2.38 -2.75 -17.89
C VAL A 84 -3.18 -2.58 -19.19
N PRO A 85 -3.32 -1.34 -19.71
CA PRO A 85 -4.19 -1.09 -20.86
C PRO A 85 -3.63 -1.64 -22.18
N SER A 86 -2.33 -1.89 -22.26
CA SER A 86 -1.66 -2.40 -23.46
C SER A 86 -0.38 -3.15 -23.10
N GLN A 87 0.11 -3.94 -24.05
CA GLN A 87 1.46 -4.49 -24.06
C GLN A 87 2.43 -3.42 -24.59
N ALA A 88 3.69 -3.42 -24.13
CA ALA A 88 4.75 -2.64 -24.77
C ALA A 88 5.18 -3.33 -26.08
N GLU A 89 5.43 -2.54 -27.12
CA GLU A 89 5.99 -3.04 -28.39
C GLU A 89 7.47 -3.42 -28.24
#